data_AF-A0A3E0HKE4-F1
#
_entry.id   AF-A0A3E0HKE4-F1
#
_cell.length_a   1.000
_cell.length_b   1.000
_cell.length_c   1.000
_cell.angle_alpha   90.00
_cell.angle_beta   90.00
_cell.angle_gamma   90.00
#
_symmetry.space_group_name_H-M   'P 1'
#
loop_
_entity.id
_entity.type
_entity.pdbx_description
1 polymer ?
#
loop_
_entity_poly.entity_id
_entity_poly.type
_entity_poly.pdbx_seq_one_letter_code
_entity_poly.pdbx_strand_id
1 'polypeptide(L)'
;MTSAPSFDQAIPATAARKVEFISLSHLNPSTELNPVPTRGIDVAYFRTYVQALEEGGFDYTLLPYGAAGADSFVVASAVGQLTERIKPIVALRRC
;
A
#
# COMPACT_ATOMS: atom_id res chain seq x y z
N MET A 1 24.38 -9.58 -31.45
CA MET A 1 23.64 -10.74 -30.91
C MET A 1 23.45 -10.50 -29.42
N THR A 2 22.23 -10.15 -28.98
CA THR A 2 21.94 -9.88 -27.57
C THR A 2 21.55 -11.20 -26.91
N SER A 3 22.37 -11.69 -25.99
CA SER A 3 22.07 -12.86 -25.17
C SER A 3 20.83 -12.56 -24.30
N ALA A 4 19.78 -13.36 -24.41
CA ALA A 4 18.66 -13.25 -23.49
C ALA A 4 19.13 -13.63 -22.07
N PRO A 5 18.66 -12.93 -21.03
CA PRO A 5 18.97 -13.31 -19.65
C PRO A 5 18.40 -14.71 -19.38
N SER A 6 19.25 -15.61 -18.88
CA SER A 6 18.85 -16.92 -18.37
C SER A 6 18.47 -16.77 -16.90
N PHE A 7 17.23 -17.14 -16.55
CA PHE A 7 16.74 -17.16 -15.18
C PHE A 7 16.66 -18.60 -14.69
N ASP A 8 17.09 -18.82 -13.44
CA ASP A 8 16.86 -20.10 -12.77
C ASP A 8 15.37 -20.27 -12.49
N GLN A 9 14.78 -21.34 -13.01
CA GLN A 9 13.35 -21.64 -12.85
C GLN A 9 13.02 -22.34 -11.53
N ALA A 10 14.04 -22.76 -10.77
CA ALA A 10 13.85 -23.44 -9.50
C ALA A 10 13.45 -22.44 -8.40
N ILE A 11 12.25 -22.62 -7.84
CA ILE A 11 11.81 -21.84 -6.68
C ILE A 11 12.61 -22.31 -5.44
N PRO A 12 13.31 -21.41 -4.72
CA PRO A 12 14.04 -21.76 -3.51
C PRO A 12 13.13 -22.43 -2.47
N ALA A 13 13.65 -23.43 -1.75
CA ALA A 13 12.91 -24.08 -0.67
C ALA A 13 12.50 -23.11 0.46
N THR A 14 13.19 -21.99 0.58
CA THR A 14 12.93 -20.90 1.54
C THR A 14 11.84 -19.92 1.08
N ALA A 15 11.39 -20.00 -0.18
CA ALA A 15 10.35 -19.13 -0.67
C ALA A 15 9.03 -19.38 0.07
N ALA A 16 8.30 -18.31 0.35
CA ALA A 16 6.98 -18.41 0.96
C ALA A 16 6.06 -19.27 0.11
N ARG A 17 5.29 -20.15 0.76
CA ARG A 17 4.34 -21.06 0.08
C ARG A 17 3.08 -20.38 -0.43
N LYS A 18 2.83 -19.14 0.01
CA LYS A 18 1.70 -18.30 -0.39
C LYS A 18 2.22 -16.93 -0.79
N VAL A 19 1.58 -16.34 -1.79
CA VAL A 19 1.79 -14.95 -2.21
C VAL A 19 0.81 -14.08 -1.44
N GLU A 20 1.31 -12.99 -0.88
CA GLU A 20 0.51 -11.96 -0.24
C GLU A 20 0.63 -10.67 -1.05
N PHE A 21 -0.50 -9.98 -1.25
CA PHE A 21 -0.54 -8.76 -2.05
C PHE A 21 -0.52 -7.53 -1.14
N ILE A 22 0.35 -6.59 -1.47
CA ILE A 22 0.51 -5.33 -0.76
C ILE A 22 0.24 -4.16 -1.70
N SER A 23 -0.54 -3.19 -1.23
CA SER A 23 -0.69 -1.90 -1.89
C SER A 23 0.15 -0.83 -1.19
N LEU A 24 0.48 0.24 -1.91
CA LEU A 24 0.94 1.50 -1.30
C LEU A 24 -0.27 2.43 -1.18
N SER A 25 -0.57 2.87 0.04
CA SER A 25 -1.78 3.66 0.30
C SER A 25 -1.71 5.04 -0.32
N HIS A 26 -2.81 5.47 -0.92
CA HIS A 26 -3.01 6.83 -1.39
C HIS A 26 -4.10 7.50 -0.55
N LEU A 27 -3.84 8.72 -0.08
CA LEU A 27 -4.77 9.47 0.76
C LEU A 27 -5.70 10.40 -0.04
N ASN A 28 -5.41 10.56 -1.33
CA ASN A 28 -6.14 11.39 -2.27
C ASN A 28 -5.88 10.85 -3.69
N PRO A 29 -6.65 11.28 -4.71
CA PRO A 29 -6.49 10.78 -6.08
C PRO A 29 -5.27 11.34 -6.84
N SER A 30 -4.31 11.98 -6.14
CA SER A 30 -3.11 12.52 -6.78
C SER A 30 -2.25 11.41 -7.36
N THR A 31 -1.71 11.67 -8.55
CA THR A 31 -0.79 10.76 -9.26
C THR A 31 0.35 11.56 -9.88
N GLU A 32 1.41 10.87 -10.32
CA GLU A 32 2.53 11.52 -11.03
C GLU A 32 2.08 12.22 -12.32
N LEU A 33 1.09 11.68 -13.02
CA LEU A 33 0.56 12.27 -14.25
C LEU A 33 -0.44 13.42 -13.97
N ASN A 34 -1.21 13.30 -12.89
CA ASN A 34 -2.22 14.28 -12.49
C ASN A 34 -2.00 14.66 -11.01
N PRO A 35 -1.06 15.57 -10.72
CA PRO A 35 -0.77 15.96 -9.35
C PRO A 35 -1.88 16.85 -8.80
N VAL A 36 -2.36 16.55 -7.59
CA VAL A 36 -3.26 17.43 -6.83
C VAL A 36 -2.42 18.22 -5.83
N PRO A 37 -2.42 19.57 -5.85
CA PRO A 37 -1.56 20.38 -5.00
C PRO A 37 -2.12 20.49 -3.57
N THR A 38 -2.30 19.34 -2.93
CA THR A 38 -2.79 19.24 -1.55
C THR A 38 -1.92 18.30 -0.74
N ARG A 39 -1.78 18.64 0.53
CA ARG A 39 -1.21 17.76 1.56
C ARG A 39 -2.30 17.09 2.41
N GLY A 40 -3.56 17.44 2.15
CA GLY A 40 -4.71 16.95 2.88
C GLY A 40 -5.13 15.53 2.46
N ILE A 41 -5.87 14.91 3.37
CA ILE A 41 -6.58 13.65 3.11
C ILE A 41 -7.94 13.96 2.48
N ASP A 42 -8.28 13.24 1.41
CA ASP A 42 -9.64 13.17 0.90
C ASP A 42 -10.32 11.95 1.53
N VAL A 43 -11.18 12.20 2.52
CA VAL A 43 -11.82 11.15 3.31
C VAL A 43 -12.77 10.29 2.46
N ALA A 44 -13.47 10.89 1.49
CA ALA A 44 -14.39 10.17 0.64
C ALA A 44 -13.63 9.24 -0.31
N TYR A 45 -12.57 9.75 -0.94
CA TYR A 45 -11.66 8.94 -1.74
C TYR A 45 -11.05 7.81 -0.92
N PHE A 46 -10.54 8.11 0.29
CA PHE A 46 -9.83 7.13 1.10
C PHE A 46 -10.73 5.97 1.52
N ARG A 47 -11.99 6.23 1.89
CA ARG A 47 -12.97 5.18 2.19
C ARG A 47 -13.19 4.25 1.00
N THR A 48 -13.47 4.82 -0.17
CA THR A 48 -13.66 4.06 -1.41
C THR A 48 -12.41 3.27 -1.79
N TYR A 49 -11.23 3.88 -1.65
CA TYR A 49 -9.95 3.24 -1.93
C TYR A 49 -9.72 2.02 -1.03
N VAL A 50 -9.91 2.16 0.28
CA VAL A 50 -9.72 1.09 1.25
C VAL A 50 -10.72 -0.06 1.02
N GLN A 51 -11.98 0.26 0.72
CA GLN A 51 -12.97 -0.75 0.36
C GLN A 51 -12.59 -1.49 -0.93
N ALA A 52 -12.11 -0.77 -1.95
CA ALA A 52 -11.65 -1.38 -3.20
C ALA A 52 -10.44 -2.31 -3.00
N LEU A 53 -9.55 -2.01 -2.04
CA LEU A 53 -8.46 -2.94 -1.69
C LEU A 53 -8.99 -4.24 -1.07
N GLU A 54 -10.03 -4.15 -0.24
CA GLU A 54 -10.59 -5.30 0.44
C GLU A 54 -11.33 -6.22 -0.55
N GLU A 55 -12.17 -5.63 -1.38
CA GLU A 55 -12.85 -6.29 -2.50
C GLU A 55 -11.85 -6.84 -3.53
N GLY A 56 -10.74 -6.13 -3.76
CA GLY A 56 -9.66 -6.53 -4.65
C GLY A 56 -8.75 -7.64 -4.13
N GLY A 57 -8.97 -8.13 -2.89
CA GLY A 57 -8.23 -9.27 -2.35
C GLY A 57 -6.86 -8.92 -1.74
N PHE A 58 -6.52 -7.65 -1.54
CA PHE A 58 -5.25 -7.25 -0.93
C PHE A 58 -5.15 -7.71 0.52
N ASP A 59 -3.97 -8.14 0.94
CA ASP A 59 -3.72 -8.61 2.32
C ASP A 59 -3.19 -7.48 3.21
N TYR A 60 -2.39 -6.59 2.62
CA TYR A 60 -1.74 -5.48 3.33
C TYR A 60 -1.86 -4.17 2.57
N THR A 61 -1.80 -3.07 3.33
CA THR A 61 -1.57 -1.74 2.77
C THR A 61 -0.41 -1.08 3.49
N LEU A 62 0.58 -0.60 2.74
CA LEU A 62 1.70 0.17 3.27
C LEU A 62 1.28 1.62 3.46
N LEU A 63 1.36 2.10 4.69
CA LEU A 63 1.10 3.47 5.08
C LEU A 63 2.43 4.22 5.19
N PRO A 64 2.78 5.04 4.18
CA PRO A 64 4.05 5.73 4.16
C PRO A 64 4.10 6.78 5.27
N TYR A 65 5.29 6.96 5.82
CA TYR A 65 5.58 8.03 6.75
C TYR A 65 6.17 9.22 5.98
N GLY A 66 5.59 10.40 6.20
CA GLY A 66 6.13 11.64 5.67
C GLY A 66 5.70 12.82 6.52
N ALA A 67 6.64 13.67 6.92
CA ALA A 67 6.38 14.85 7.76
C ALA A 67 5.39 15.85 7.13
N ALA A 68 5.16 15.76 5.82
CA ALA A 68 4.25 16.61 5.07
C ALA A 68 2.84 16.01 4.88
N GLY A 69 2.59 14.78 5.34
CA GLY A 69 1.32 14.06 5.14
C GLY A 69 0.57 13.79 6.45
N ALA A 70 -0.53 13.04 6.35
CA ALA A 70 -1.29 12.58 7.52
C ALA A 70 -0.48 11.58 8.35
N ASP A 71 -0.73 11.56 9.67
CA ASP A 71 -0.09 10.62 10.59
C ASP A 71 -0.46 9.17 10.23
N SER A 72 0.56 8.33 10.04
CA SER A 72 0.39 6.95 9.57
C SER A 72 -0.29 6.04 10.59
N PHE A 73 -0.22 6.32 11.90
CA PHE A 73 -0.95 5.56 12.92
C PHE A 73 -2.43 5.92 12.95
N VAL A 74 -2.76 7.20 12.76
CA VAL A 74 -4.15 7.64 12.62
C VAL A 74 -4.78 7.01 11.38
N VAL A 75 -4.07 7.01 10.25
CA VAL A 75 -4.54 6.35 9.02
C VAL A 75 -4.67 4.84 9.22
N ALA A 76 -3.73 4.18 9.92
CA ALA A 76 -3.83 2.75 10.23
C ALA A 76 -5.09 2.42 11.04
N SER A 77 -5.40 3.25 12.02
CA SER A 77 -6.62 3.11 12.83
C SER A 77 -7.88 3.24 11.99
N ALA A 78 -7.87 4.14 11.00
CA ALA A 78 -8.98 4.29 10.06
C ALA A 78 -9.13 3.06 9.14
N VAL A 79 -8.03 2.50 8.61
CA VAL A 79 -8.08 1.25 7.81
C VAL A 79 -8.71 0.12 8.62
N GLY A 80 -8.30 -0.06 9.88
CA GLY A 80 -8.86 -1.10 10.75
C GLY A 80 -10.33 -0.89 11.12
N GLN A 81 -10.86 0.33 11.00
CA GLN A 81 -12.29 0.62 11.20
C GLN A 81 -13.12 0.45 9.92
N LEU A 82 -12.47 0.60 8.75
CA LEU A 82 -13.11 0.57 7.44
C LEU A 82 -13.05 -0.81 6.77
N THR A 83 -12.29 -1.74 7.34
CA THR A 83 -12.08 -3.09 6.78
C THR A 83 -12.06 -4.15 7.87
N GLU A 84 -12.32 -5.39 7.48
CA GLU A 84 -12.27 -6.54 8.39
C GLU A 84 -10.99 -7.36 8.21
N ARG A 85 -10.38 -7.35 7.02
CA ARG A 85 -9.24 -8.22 6.69
C ARG A 85 -7.91 -7.50 6.49
N ILE A 86 -7.91 -6.26 6.00
CA ILE A 86 -6.68 -5.59 5.58
C ILE A 86 -5.77 -5.31 6.78
N LYS A 87 -4.51 -5.70 6.66
CA LYS A 87 -3.49 -5.46 7.68
C LYS A 87 -2.67 -4.21 7.33
N PRO A 88 -2.76 -3.11 8.11
CA PRO A 88 -1.97 -1.93 7.86
C PRO A 88 -0.50 -2.15 8.26
N ILE A 89 0.42 -1.77 7.37
CA ILE A 89 1.86 -1.71 7.65
C ILE A 89 2.26 -0.25 7.80
N VAL A 90 2.69 0.13 9.00
CA VAL A 90 3.08 1.51 9.31
C VAL A 90 4.58 1.69 9.09
N ALA A 91 4.95 2.58 8.16
CA ALA A 91 6.34 2.94 7.98
C ALA A 91 6.86 3.74 9.19
N LEU A 92 8.08 3.42 9.64
CA LEU A 92 8.75 4.09 10.74
C LEU A 92 10.09 4.65 10.26
N ARG A 93 10.36 5.90 10.63
CA ARG A 93 11.70 6.47 10.52
C ARG A 93 12.43 6.26 11.85
N ARG A 94 13.64 5.69 11.81
CA ARG A 94 14.52 5.68 12.99
C ARG A 94 14.95 7.12 13.29
N CYS A 95 14.81 7.53 14.55
CA CYS A 95 15.29 8.81 15.06
C CYS A 95 16.81 8.83 15.13
#